data_AF-A0A9W4XA97-F1
#
_entry.id   AF-A0A9W4XA97-F1
#
_cell.length_a   1.000
_cell.length_b   1.000
_cell.length_c   1.000
_cell.angle_alpha   90.00
_cell.angle_beta   90.00
_cell.angle_gamma   90.00
#
_symmetry.space_group_name_H-M   'P 1'
#
loop_
_entity.id
_entity.type
_entity.pdbx_description
1 polymer ?
#
loop_
_entity_poly.entity_id
_entity_poly.type
_entity_poly.pdbx_seq_one_letter_code
_entity_poly.pdbx_strand_id
1 'polypeptide(L)' 'GLYQIAKGLWDACKKASYSFPFTDIKKWLDRQAMYQIFRPSPKHIPYASYSKITKPNTVHQCDLIEIPYDED' A
#
# COMPACT_ATOMS: atom_id res chain seq x y z
N GLY A 1 -7.67 0.20 -13.10
CA GLY A 1 -8.97 0.80 -12.72
C GLY A 1 -9.65 -0.01 -11.63
N LEU A 2 -10.57 0.60 -10.87
CA LEU A 2 -11.21 0.05 -9.65
C LEU A 2 -11.85 -1.34 -9.87
N TYR A 3 -12.38 -1.59 -11.07
CA TYR A 3 -12.93 -2.89 -11.48
C TYR A 3 -11.90 -4.03 -11.47
N GLN A 4 -10.67 -3.77 -11.93
CA GLN A 4 -9.59 -4.78 -11.96
C GLN A 4 -9.15 -5.17 -10.55
N ILE A 5 -9.16 -4.20 -9.63
CA ILE A 5 -8.86 -4.41 -8.21
C ILE A 5 -9.95 -5.27 -7.54
N ALA A 6 -11.22 -4.93 -7.78
CA ALA A 6 -12.35 -5.71 -7.29
C ALA A 6 -12.34 -7.16 -7.81
N LYS A 7 -11.97 -7.36 -9.08
CA LYS A 7 -11.84 -8.69 -9.67
C LYS A 7 -10.72 -9.50 -9.02
N GLY A 8 -9.54 -8.90 -8.85
CA GLY A 8 -8.42 -9.56 -8.17
C GLY A 8 -8.74 -9.96 -6.73
N LEU A 9 -9.43 -9.09 -5.97
CA LEU A 9 -9.86 -9.40 -4.61
C LEU A 9 -10.90 -10.55 -4.59
N TRP A 10 -11.85 -10.56 -5.53
CA TRP A 10 -12.84 -11.63 -5.65
C TRP A 10 -12.21 -12.98 -5.97
N ASP A 11 -11.26 -13.02 -6.89
CA ASP A 11 -10.53 -14.25 -7.23
C ASP A 11 -9.71 -14.76 -6.04
N ALA A 12 -9.08 -13.85 -5.27
CA ALA A 12 -8.36 -14.20 -4.05
C ALA A 12 -9.29 -14.77 -2.96
N CYS A 13 -10.48 -14.17 -2.76
CA CYS A 13 -11.48 -14.70 -1.82
C CYS A 13 -11.93 -16.11 -2.21
N LYS A 14 -12.20 -16.35 -3.50
CA LYS A 14 -12.55 -17.68 -4.01
C LYS A 14 -11.44 -18.70 -3.77
N LYS A 15 -10.18 -18.33 -4.01
CA LYS A 15 -9.02 -19.19 -3.76
C LYS A 15 -8.89 -19.55 -2.28
N ALA A 16 -9.29 -18.66 -1.39
CA ALA A 16 -9.35 -18.90 0.06
C ALA A 16 -10.66 -19.58 0.51
N SER A 17 -11.42 -20.18 -0.42
CA SER A 17 -12.69 -20.87 -0.17
C SER A 17 -13.83 -20.00 0.37
N TYR A 18 -13.73 -18.67 0.25
CA TYR A 18 -14.83 -17.77 0.55
C TYR A 18 -15.69 -17.53 -0.69
N SER A 19 -17.01 -17.50 -0.50
CA SER A 19 -17.98 -17.23 -1.56
C SER A 19 -18.69 -15.91 -1.29
N PHE A 20 -18.06 -14.80 -1.69
CA PHE A 20 -18.67 -13.47 -1.63
C PHE A 20 -19.22 -13.06 -3.00
N PRO A 21 -20.41 -12.44 -3.06
CA PRO A 21 -20.88 -11.77 -4.26
C PRO A 21 -19.89 -10.69 -4.72
N PHE A 22 -19.68 -10.58 -6.03
CA PHE A 22 -18.81 -9.55 -6.59
C PHE A 22 -19.27 -8.12 -6.22
N THR A 23 -20.58 -7.92 -6.11
CA THR A 23 -21.21 -6.66 -5.68
C THR A 23 -20.79 -6.26 -4.26
N ASP A 24 -20.66 -7.24 -3.36
CA ASP A 24 -20.29 -6.98 -1.97
C ASP A 24 -18.83 -6.60 -1.86
N ILE A 25 -17.96 -7.25 -2.63
CA ILE A 25 -16.54 -6.89 -2.71
C ILE A 25 -16.35 -5.47 -3.26
N LYS A 26 -17.09 -5.11 -4.32
CA LYS A 26 -17.05 -3.76 -4.87
C LYS A 26 -17.51 -2.72 -3.84
N LYS A 27 -18.65 -2.96 -3.19
CA LYS A 27 -19.19 -2.09 -2.14
C LYS A 27 -18.27 -1.98 -0.92
N TRP A 28 -17.58 -3.06 -0.57
CA TRP A 28 -16.59 -3.07 0.51
C TRP A 28 -15.35 -2.24 0.13
N LEU A 29 -14.84 -2.38 -1.09
CA LEU A 29 -13.73 -1.59 -1.62
C LEU A 29 -14.05 -0.10 -1.66
N ASP A 30 -15.24 0.28 -2.12
CA ASP A 30 -15.66 1.69 -2.17
C ASP A 30 -15.68 2.33 -0.76
N ARG A 31 -15.96 1.52 0.27
CA ARG A 31 -15.97 1.97 1.67
C ARG A 31 -14.59 1.99 2.33
N GLN A 32 -13.55 1.42 1.71
CA GLN A 32 -12.21 1.40 2.29
C GLN A 32 -11.62 2.80 2.46
N ALA A 33 -11.88 3.71 1.54
CA ALA A 33 -11.41 5.09 1.64
C ALA A 33 -11.99 5.78 2.89
N MET A 34 -13.30 5.63 3.13
CA MET A 34 -13.96 6.18 4.32
C MET A 34 -13.43 5.52 5.60
N TYR A 35 -13.28 4.20 5.59
CA TYR A 35 -12.71 3.48 6.73
C TYR A 35 -11.31 4.00 7.08
N GLN A 36 -10.44 4.24 6.09
CA GLN A 36 -9.09 4.77 6.30
C GLN A 36 -9.10 6.18 6.91
N ILE A 37 -10.00 7.05 6.45
CA ILE A 37 -10.13 8.44 6.95
C ILE A 37 -10.59 8.45 8.42
N PHE A 38 -11.57 7.62 8.76
CA PHE A 38 -12.14 7.59 10.11
C PHE A 38 -11.51 6.55 11.03
N ARG A 39 -10.46 5.86 10.56
CA ARG A 39 -9.75 4.87 11.38
C ARG A 39 -9.09 5.60 12.56
N PRO A 40 -9.34 5.18 13.82
CA PRO A 40 -8.66 5.78 14.95
C PRO A 40 -7.15 5.58 14.81
N SER A 41 -6.39 6.60 15.21
CA SER A 41 -4.93 6.51 15.23
C SER A 41 -4.49 5.28 16.03
N PRO A 42 -3.55 4.47 15.52
CA PRO A 42 -2.98 3.37 16.30
C PRO A 42 -2.45 3.91 17.63
N LYS A 43 -2.84 3.28 18.74
CA LYS A 43 -2.43 3.70 20.10
C LYS A 43 -0.91 3.59 20.32
N HIS A 44 -0.27 2.71 19.58
CA HIS A 44 1.16 2.50 19.64
C HIS A 44 1.68 2.35 18.21
N ILE A 45 2.37 3.38 17.73
CA ILE A 45 3.14 3.33 16.50
C ILE A 45 4.58 3.09 16.96
N PRO A 46 5.16 1.89 16.72
CA PRO A 46 6.55 1.65 17.06
C PRO A 46 7.40 2.61 16.25
N TYR A 47 7.96 3.62 16.91
CA TYR A 47 8.91 4.52 16.28
C TYR A 47 10.22 3.77 16.09
N ALA A 48 10.74 3.77 14.87
CA ALA A 48 12.07 3.23 14.64
C ALA A 48 13.06 4.03 15.52
N SER A 49 13.72 3.35 16.45
CA SER A 49 14.68 3.99 17.33
C SER A 49 15.98 4.21 16.57
N TYR A 50 16.20 5.43 16.08
CA TYR A 50 17.43 5.82 15.38
C TYR A 50 18.68 5.79 16.28
N SER A 51 18.51 5.66 17.60
CA SER A 51 19.62 5.57 18.56
C SER A 51 20.51 4.32 18.39
N LYS A 52 20.05 3.29 17.68
CA LYS A 52 20.85 2.10 17.33
C LYS A 52 21.40 2.13 15.90
N ILE A 53 21.15 3.20 15.15
CA ILE A 53 21.66 3.35 13.79
C ILE A 53 23.09 3.88 13.88
N THR A 54 24.06 2.97 13.77
CA THR A 54 25.49 3.30 13.84
C THR A 54 26.00 3.97 12.56
N LYS A 55 25.31 3.75 11.43
CA LYS A 55 25.60 4.37 10.14
C LYS A 55 24.30 4.93 9.56
N PRO A 56 24.06 6.23 9.63
CA PRO A 56 22.94 6.83 8.90
C PRO A 56 23.17 6.64 7.40
N ASN A 57 22.09 6.61 6.62
CA ASN A 57 22.14 6.82 5.17
C ASN A 57 22.81 5.71 4.32
N THR A 58 22.94 4.48 4.82
CA THR A 58 23.60 3.38 4.08
C THR A 58 22.91 2.96 2.77
N VAL A 59 21.63 3.34 2.60
CA VAL A 59 20.77 2.97 1.46
C VAL A 59 20.14 4.23 0.85
N HIS A 60 20.93 5.28 0.65
CA HIS A 60 20.55 6.39 -0.24
C HIS A 60 21.54 6.43 -1.40
N GLN A 61 21.33 5.55 -2.38
CA GLN A 61 22.06 5.56 -3.65
C GLN A 61 21.12 5.60 -4.87
N CYS A 62 19.87 6.03 -4.70
CA CYS A 62 18.98 6.19 -5.85
C CYS A 62 19.11 7.56 -6.55
N ASP A 63 19.63 8.59 -5.87
CA ASP A 63 19.62 9.97 -6.39
C ASP A 63 20.95 10.42 -7.03
N LEU A 64 21.92 9.51 -7.20
CA LEU A 64 23.19 9.80 -7.89
C LEU A 64 23.24 9.30 -9.33
N ILE A 65 22.10 8.85 -9.89
CA ILE A 65 22.03 8.58 -11.33
C ILE A 65 22.04 9.95 -12.00
N GLU A 66 23.18 10.31 -12.61
CA GLU A 66 23.24 11.42 -13.56
C GLU A 66 22.14 11.20 -14.60
N ILE A 67 21.18 12.11 -14.64
CA ILE A 67 20.20 12.16 -15.72
C ILE A 67 20.99 12.67 -16.92
N PRO A 68 21.22 11.85 -17.98
CA PRO A 68 21.87 12.37 -19.16
C PRO A 68 20.96 13.45 -19.73
N TYR A 69 21.50 14.66 -19.90
CA TYR A 69 20.81 15.73 -20.61
C TYR A 69 20.44 15.19 -22.00
N ASP A 70 19.19 15.41 -22.42
CA ASP A 70 18.82 15.19 -23.81
C ASP A 70 19.74 16.05 -24.68
N GLU A 71 20.53 15.43 -25.56
CA GLU A 71 21.26 16.16 -26.60
C GLU A 71 20.23 16.70 -27.60
N ASP A 72 20.22 18.03 -27.77
CA ASP A 72 19.38 18.77 -28.73
C ASP A 72 19.61 18.32 -30.20
#